data_AF-A0AA40DY95-F1
#
_entry.id   AF-A0AA40DY95-F1
#
_cell.length_a   1.000
_cell.length_b   1.000
_cell.length_c   1.000
_cell.angle_alpha   90.00
_cell.angle_beta   90.00
_cell.angle_gamma   90.00
#
_symmetry.space_group_name_H-M   'P 1'
#
loop_
_entity.id
_entity.type
_entity.pdbx_description
1 polymer ?
#
loop_
_entity_poly.entity_id
_entity_poly.type
_entity_poly.pdbx_seq_one_letter_code
_entity_poly.pdbx_strand_id
1 'polypeptide(L)'
;MPPTIPSRGGPSGLKFRHAAVGGKTVLSAKPMGAQRHRKITKDHIRGITKPTIRRLARRGGVKRISAGVYDTIRLALKERLTMVIRDVVAFTEHRNTKTVTVNDVIFALRRLGSPIYGFDPETFHSGKKKLGGGLGKPLEDDD
;
A
#
# COMPACT_ATOMS: atom_id res chain seq x y z
N MET A 1 4.01 7.94 -9.45
CA MET A 1 2.76 7.14 -9.41
C MET A 1 1.71 7.97 -8.66
N PRO A 2 0.46 8.07 -9.14
CA PRO A 2 -0.60 8.79 -8.40
C PRO A 2 -0.87 8.09 -7.06
N PRO A 3 -1.32 8.81 -6.02
CA PRO A 3 -1.70 8.20 -4.76
C PRO A 3 -3.01 7.47 -5.03
N THR A 4 -3.08 6.22 -4.62
CA THR A 4 -4.31 5.46 -4.80
C THR A 4 -5.37 6.10 -3.93
N ILE A 5 -6.32 6.81 -4.55
CA ILE A 5 -7.55 7.24 -3.87
C ILE A 5 -8.19 5.93 -3.39
N PRO A 6 -8.40 5.74 -2.08
CA PRO A 6 -9.06 4.55 -1.57
C PRO A 6 -10.51 4.58 -2.07
N SER A 7 -10.74 3.97 -3.23
CA SER A 7 -12.09 3.67 -3.70
C SER A 7 -12.70 2.75 -2.66
N ARG A 8 -13.82 3.17 -2.08
CA ARG A 8 -14.69 2.36 -1.20
C ARG A 8 -15.34 1.25 -2.04
N GLY A 9 -14.53 0.38 -2.63
CA GLY A 9 -14.93 -0.76 -3.42
C GLY A 9 -14.94 -2.03 -2.57
N GLY A 10 -15.73 -2.03 -1.50
CA GLY A 10 -16.22 -3.30 -0.97
C GLY A 10 -17.16 -3.95 -2.00
N PRO A 11 -17.30 -5.28 -2.00
CA PRO A 11 -18.20 -5.98 -2.91
C PRO A 11 -19.65 -5.63 -2.54
N SER A 12 -20.14 -4.52 -3.06
CA SER A 12 -21.53 -4.11 -2.95
C SER A 12 -22.01 -3.80 -4.37
N GLY A 13 -22.91 -4.65 -4.88
CA GLY A 13 -23.65 -4.35 -6.10
C GLY A 13 -23.46 -5.27 -7.31
N LEU A 14 -23.27 -6.58 -7.14
CA LEU A 14 -23.69 -7.52 -8.20
C LEU A 14 -25.23 -7.55 -8.23
N LYS A 15 -25.82 -6.54 -8.88
CA LYS A 15 -27.23 -6.55 -9.27
C LYS A 15 -27.39 -7.65 -10.33
N PHE A 16 -28.00 -8.76 -9.94
CA PHE A 16 -28.48 -9.77 -10.87
C PHE A 16 -29.42 -9.08 -11.88
N ARG A 17 -28.94 -8.92 -13.11
CA ARG A 17 -29.81 -8.62 -14.25
C ARG A 17 -30.11 -9.94 -14.93
N HIS A 18 -31.27 -10.50 -14.63
CA HIS A 18 -31.86 -11.54 -15.46
C HIS A 18 -32.20 -10.92 -16.82
N ALA A 19 -31.55 -11.41 -17.87
CA ALA A 19 -32.04 -11.31 -19.23
C ALA A 19 -31.66 -12.61 -19.94
N ALA A 20 -32.69 -13.19 -20.55
CA ALA A 20 -32.84 -14.56 -20.96
C ALA A 20 -32.08 -14.94 -22.23
N VAL A 21 -31.69 -16.22 -22.26
CA VAL A 21 -31.69 -17.15 -23.42
C VAL A 21 -30.59 -17.03 -24.47
N GLY A 22 -29.82 -18.13 -24.59
CA GLY A 22 -29.05 -18.47 -25.79
C GLY A 22 -28.16 -19.71 -25.61
N GLY A 23 -28.72 -20.91 -25.86
CA GLY A 23 -27.92 -22.10 -26.24
C GLY A 23 -27.75 -23.18 -25.17
N LYS A 24 -28.35 -24.34 -25.41
CA LYS A 24 -28.24 -25.57 -24.61
C LYS A 24 -26.88 -26.22 -24.84
N THR A 25 -26.02 -26.25 -23.83
CA THR A 25 -25.04 -27.34 -23.66
C THR A 25 -25.37 -28.09 -22.37
N VAL A 26 -25.79 -29.33 -22.61
CA VAL A 26 -25.83 -30.51 -21.75
C VAL A 26 -25.27 -30.33 -20.33
N LEU A 27 -26.20 -30.37 -19.38
CA LEU A 27 -26.14 -31.01 -18.06
C LEU A 27 -24.89 -30.74 -17.18
N SER A 28 -25.18 -30.13 -16.02
CA SER A 28 -24.30 -29.86 -14.88
C SER A 28 -23.61 -28.50 -14.91
N ALA A 29 -24.42 -27.46 -14.76
CA ALA A 29 -24.00 -26.14 -14.31
C ALA A 29 -23.51 -26.20 -12.86
N LYS A 30 -22.33 -26.81 -12.65
CA LYS A 30 -21.50 -26.48 -11.50
C LYS A 30 -20.86 -25.14 -11.84
N PRO A 31 -21.12 -24.05 -11.09
CA PRO A 31 -20.31 -22.85 -11.25
C PRO A 31 -18.92 -23.23 -10.75
N MET A 32 -18.08 -23.75 -11.65
CA MET A 32 -16.64 -23.81 -11.46
C MET A 32 -16.14 -22.36 -11.56
N GLY A 33 -16.47 -21.56 -10.53
CA GLY A 33 -15.66 -20.43 -10.18
C GLY A 33 -14.26 -20.97 -10.01
N ALA A 34 -13.36 -20.63 -10.93
CA ALA A 34 -11.97 -21.03 -10.90
C ALA A 34 -11.49 -20.90 -9.46
N GLN A 35 -11.16 -22.03 -8.82
CA GLN A 35 -10.67 -22.00 -7.45
C GLN A 35 -9.44 -21.09 -7.47
N ARG A 36 -9.59 -19.89 -6.91
CA ARG A 36 -8.46 -19.00 -6.71
C ARG A 36 -7.61 -19.67 -5.65
N HIS A 37 -6.60 -20.41 -6.09
CA HIS A 37 -5.54 -20.88 -5.21
C HIS A 37 -5.00 -19.66 -4.48
N ARG A 38 -5.33 -19.54 -3.19
CA ARG A 38 -4.74 -18.53 -2.32
C ARG A 38 -3.24 -18.81 -2.31
N LYS A 39 -2.42 -17.82 -2.66
CA LYS A 39 -0.96 -17.97 -2.52
C LYS A 39 -0.65 -18.33 -1.08
N ILE A 40 -0.07 -19.50 -0.87
CA ILE A 40 0.45 -19.90 0.43
C ILE A 40 1.52 -18.88 0.79
N THR A 41 1.37 -18.23 1.94
CA THR A 41 2.33 -17.24 2.39
C THR A 41 3.61 -17.97 2.77
N LYS A 42 4.68 -17.71 2.02
CA LYS A 42 6.02 -18.18 2.31
C LYS A 42 6.78 -17.11 3.07
N ASP A 43 7.86 -17.49 3.75
CA ASP A 43 8.72 -16.49 4.37
C ASP A 43 9.40 -15.62 3.30
N HIS A 44 9.00 -14.36 3.23
CA HIS A 44 9.50 -13.39 2.24
C HIS A 44 10.81 -12.74 2.68
N ILE A 45 11.35 -13.08 3.85
CA ILE A 45 12.55 -12.43 4.38
C ILE A 45 13.78 -12.57 3.48
N ARG A 46 13.89 -13.72 2.80
CA ARG A 46 14.97 -13.98 1.81
C ARG A 46 14.78 -13.21 0.51
N GLY A 47 13.59 -12.64 0.27
CA GLY A 47 13.33 -11.70 -0.82
C GLY A 47 14.14 -10.41 -0.70
N ILE A 48 14.59 -10.07 0.51
CA ILE A 48 15.62 -9.04 0.72
C ILE A 48 16.99 -9.65 0.42
N THR A 49 17.38 -9.59 -0.86
CA THR A 49 18.60 -10.22 -1.38
C THR A 49 19.86 -9.48 -0.93
N LYS A 50 21.00 -10.18 -0.92
CA LYS A 50 22.33 -9.60 -0.61
C LYS A 50 22.67 -8.33 -1.42
N PRO A 51 22.41 -8.23 -2.74
CA PRO A 51 22.67 -6.98 -3.48
C PRO A 51 21.79 -5.81 -3.02
N THR A 52 20.55 -6.05 -2.60
CA THR A 52 19.68 -4.98 -2.05
C THR A 52 20.26 -4.41 -0.76
N ILE A 53 20.69 -5.28 0.16
CA ILE A 53 21.35 -4.88 1.41
C ILE A 53 22.65 -4.11 1.11
N ARG A 54 23.44 -4.58 0.12
CA ARG A 54 24.65 -3.89 -0.30
C ARG A 54 24.34 -2.47 -0.79
N ARG A 55 23.31 -2.28 -1.62
CA ARG A 55 22.91 -0.94 -2.09
C ARG A 55 22.54 0.00 -0.94
N LEU A 56 21.82 -0.49 0.07
CA LEU A 56 21.48 0.30 1.27
C LEU A 56 22.73 0.67 2.07
N ALA A 57 23.59 -0.31 2.36
CA ALA A 57 24.82 -0.09 3.12
C ALA A 57 25.77 0.87 2.40
N ARG A 58 25.89 0.78 1.07
CA ARG A 58 26.67 1.74 0.28
C ARG A 58 26.11 3.16 0.37
N ARG A 59 24.78 3.32 0.30
CA ARG A 59 24.14 4.64 0.51
C ARG A 59 24.43 5.20 1.90
N GLY A 60 24.54 4.33 2.90
CA GLY A 60 24.97 4.69 4.25
C GLY A 60 26.49 4.86 4.44
N GLY A 61 27.31 4.85 3.37
CA GLY A 61 28.76 5.06 3.46
C GLY A 61 29.58 3.85 3.94
N VAL A 62 28.98 2.66 4.04
CA VAL A 62 29.67 1.46 4.54
C VAL A 62 30.67 0.96 3.50
N LYS A 63 31.97 0.87 3.86
CA LYS A 63 33.08 0.48 2.96
C LYS A 63 33.30 -1.04 2.84
N ARG A 64 33.15 -1.81 3.92
CA ARG A 64 33.27 -3.28 3.91
C ARG A 64 32.10 -3.88 4.70
N ILE A 65 31.59 -5.01 4.24
CA ILE A 65 30.41 -5.67 4.83
C ILE A 65 30.77 -7.13 5.10
N SER A 66 30.69 -7.55 6.36
CA SER A 66 30.91 -8.94 6.77
C SER A 66 29.75 -9.85 6.35
N ALA A 67 29.99 -11.16 6.27
CA ALA A 67 28.99 -12.14 5.85
C ALA A 67 27.82 -12.28 6.84
N GLY A 68 28.06 -12.22 8.15
CA GLY A 68 27.00 -12.37 9.16
C GLY A 68 25.97 -11.23 9.17
N VAL A 69 26.36 -10.05 8.70
CA VAL A 69 25.53 -8.83 8.73
C VAL A 69 24.28 -8.96 7.85
N TYR A 70 24.30 -9.81 6.81
CA TYR A 70 23.15 -9.96 5.93
C TYR A 70 21.92 -10.51 6.66
N ASP A 71 22.12 -11.44 7.59
CA ASP A 71 21.02 -12.06 8.33
C ASP A 71 20.57 -11.19 9.50
N THR A 72 21.50 -10.51 10.17
CA THR A 72 21.17 -9.51 11.20
C THR A 72 20.31 -8.37 10.63
N ILE A 73 20.64 -7.84 9.44
CA ILE A 73 19.85 -6.78 8.80
C ILE A 73 18.44 -7.26 8.47
N ARG A 74 18.30 -8.52 8.01
CA ARG A 74 16.98 -9.10 7.75
C ARG A 74 16.15 -9.14 9.03
N LEU A 75 16.73 -9.60 10.14
CA LEU A 75 16.04 -9.64 11.43
C LEU A 75 15.61 -8.23 11.87
N ALA A 76 16.51 -7.26 11.83
CA ALA A 76 16.22 -5.87 12.21
C ALA A 76 15.12 -5.24 11.34
N LEU A 77 15.11 -5.50 10.03
CA LEU A 77 14.05 -5.04 9.13
C LEU A 77 12.70 -5.66 9.50
N LYS A 78 12.68 -6.96 9.81
CA LYS A 78 11.45 -7.66 10.20
C LYS A 78 10.92 -7.11 11.52
N GLU A 79 11.77 -6.88 12.50
CA GLU A 79 11.39 -6.31 13.80
C GLU A 79 10.81 -4.90 13.64
N ARG A 80 11.51 -4.02 12.91
CA ARG A 80 11.04 -2.65 12.65
C ARG A 80 9.67 -2.64 11.94
N LEU A 81 9.50 -3.44 10.91
CA LEU A 81 8.22 -3.55 10.19
C LEU A 81 7.12 -4.13 11.09
N THR A 82 7.46 -5.10 11.94
CA THR A 82 6.50 -5.67 12.90
C THR A 82 5.98 -4.60 13.85
N MET A 83 6.86 -3.72 14.36
CA MET A 83 6.45 -2.60 15.21
C MET A 83 5.53 -1.62 14.47
N VAL A 84 5.89 -1.19 13.25
CA VAL A 84 5.05 -0.26 12.47
C VAL A 84 3.69 -0.87 12.15
N ILE A 85 3.65 -2.12 11.69
CA ILE A 85 2.41 -2.77 11.26
C ILE A 85 1.45 -2.98 12.45
N ARG A 86 1.96 -3.28 13.66
CA ARG A 86 1.12 -3.36 14.87
C ARG A 86 0.35 -2.06 15.11
N ASP A 87 1.04 -0.93 15.01
CA ASP A 87 0.41 0.39 15.18
C ASP A 87 -0.56 0.72 14.04
N VAL A 88 -0.20 0.40 12.80
CA VAL A 88 -1.07 0.60 11.62
C VAL A 88 -2.37 -0.21 11.73
N VAL A 89 -2.28 -1.46 12.19
CA VAL A 89 -3.46 -2.31 12.40
C VAL A 89 -4.36 -1.72 13.49
N ALA A 90 -3.79 -1.24 14.59
CA ALA A 90 -4.57 -0.59 15.65
C ALA A 90 -5.35 0.64 15.14
N PHE A 91 -4.77 1.47 14.28
CA PHE A 91 -5.48 2.60 13.67
C PHE A 91 -6.56 2.16 12.66
N THR A 92 -6.28 1.10 11.91
CA THR A 92 -7.22 0.55 10.93
C THR A 92 -8.46 -0.05 11.63
N GLU A 93 -8.23 -0.74 12.75
CA GLU A 93 -9.26 -1.28 13.64
C GLU A 93 -10.06 -0.18 14.33
N HIS A 94 -9.40 0.88 14.82
CA HIS A 94 -10.09 2.04 15.40
C HIS A 94 -11.08 2.69 14.41
N ARG A 95 -10.78 2.65 13.10
CA ARG A 95 -11.68 3.14 12.05
C ARG A 95 -12.75 2.12 11.61
N ASN A 96 -12.78 0.91 12.18
CA ASN A 96 -13.67 -0.20 11.85
C ASN A 96 -13.63 -0.61 10.36
N THR A 97 -12.44 -0.53 9.73
CA THR A 97 -12.26 -0.89 8.32
C THR A 97 -11.32 -2.07 8.17
N LYS A 98 -11.43 -2.81 7.06
CA LYS A 98 -10.51 -3.94 6.74
C LYS A 98 -9.37 -3.52 5.82
N THR A 99 -9.34 -2.24 5.41
CA THR A 99 -8.43 -1.72 4.40
C THR A 99 -7.51 -0.71 5.05
N VAL A 100 -6.22 -1.01 5.06
CA VAL A 100 -5.18 -0.09 5.52
C VAL A 100 -5.09 1.08 4.55
N THR A 101 -5.15 2.31 5.07
CA THR A 101 -5.00 3.54 4.28
C THR A 101 -3.62 4.17 4.47
N VAL A 102 -3.25 5.10 3.58
CA VAL A 102 -1.99 5.84 3.67
C VAL A 102 -1.91 6.65 4.98
N ASN A 103 -3.04 7.24 5.40
CA ASN A 103 -3.13 8.00 6.63
C ASN A 103 -2.78 7.16 7.87
N ASP A 104 -3.18 5.89 7.91
CA ASP A 104 -2.86 4.98 9.03
C ASP A 104 -1.35 4.77 9.18
N VAL A 105 -0.65 4.69 8.04
CA VAL A 105 0.81 4.55 8.00
C VAL A 105 1.49 5.86 8.44
N ILE A 106 1.00 7.01 7.99
CA ILE A 106 1.53 8.32 8.38
C ILE A 106 1.39 8.55 9.88
N PHE A 107 0.24 8.22 10.47
CA PHE A 107 0.01 8.34 11.91
C PHE A 107 0.89 7.38 12.72
N ALA A 108 1.03 6.12 12.31
CA ALA A 108 1.94 5.16 12.95
C ALA A 108 3.39 5.63 12.90
N LEU A 109 3.84 6.15 11.76
CA LEU A 109 5.20 6.65 11.61
C LEU A 109 5.47 7.92 12.42
N ARG A 110 4.50 8.84 12.51
CA ARG A 110 4.57 10.03 13.38
C ARG A 110 4.69 9.65 14.85
N ARG A 111 3.91 8.68 15.33
CA ARG A 111 3.97 8.17 16.71
C ARG A 111 5.34 7.59 17.05
N LEU A 112 5.99 6.91 16.10
CA LEU A 112 7.32 6.32 16.27
C LEU A 112 8.49 7.30 16.04
N GLY A 113 8.21 8.59 15.86
CA GLY A 113 9.23 9.63 15.66
C GLY A 113 9.92 9.59 14.28
N SER A 114 9.30 8.95 13.28
CA SER A 114 9.86 8.80 11.93
C SER A 114 8.85 9.27 10.86
N PRO A 115 8.41 10.53 10.88
CA PRO A 115 7.40 11.04 9.94
C PRO A 115 7.87 10.92 8.49
N ILE A 116 6.92 10.65 7.59
CA ILE A 116 7.16 10.57 6.15
C ILE A 116 6.34 11.64 5.43
N TYR A 117 6.97 12.41 4.56
CA TYR A 117 6.36 13.55 3.85
C TYR A 117 6.04 13.20 2.39
N GLY A 118 5.12 13.96 1.79
CA GLY A 118 4.74 13.80 0.38
C GLY A 118 3.73 12.68 0.09
N PHE A 119 3.20 12.06 1.15
CA PHE A 119 2.13 11.06 1.08
C PHE A 119 0.79 11.59 1.62
N ASP A 120 0.79 12.78 2.22
CA ASP A 120 -0.42 13.48 2.64
C ASP A 120 -1.21 13.99 1.43
N PRO A 121 -2.56 13.98 1.49
CA PRO A 121 -3.40 14.50 0.41
C PRO A 121 -3.08 15.96 0.01
N GLU A 122 -2.65 16.79 0.96
CA GLU A 122 -2.35 18.21 0.72
C GLU A 122 -0.97 18.44 0.11
N THR A 123 0.03 17.63 0.48
CA THR A 123 1.41 17.77 -0.01
C THR A 123 1.65 16.95 -1.28
N PHE A 124 0.79 15.97 -1.58
CA PHE A 124 0.91 15.18 -2.80
C PHE A 124 0.51 16.01 -4.03
N HIS A 125 1.52 16.52 -4.74
CA HIS A 125 1.33 17.16 -6.04
C HIS A 125 1.43 16.08 -7.13
N SER A 126 0.28 15.63 -7.65
CA SER A 126 0.30 14.82 -8.86
C SER A 126 0.83 15.70 -9.98
N GLY A 127 1.96 15.34 -10.59
CA GLY A 127 2.57 16.08 -11.71
C GLY A 127 1.71 16.17 -12.98
N LYS A 128 0.39 15.93 -12.90
CA LYS A 128 -0.55 16.37 -13.93
C LYS A 128 -0.74 17.87 -13.79
N LYS A 129 0.21 18.61 -14.38
CA LYS A 129 -0.02 19.97 -14.88
C LYS A 129 -1.29 19.89 -15.74
N LYS A 130 -2.45 20.32 -15.20
CA LYS A 130 -3.54 20.74 -16.06
C LYS A 130 -3.03 21.99 -16.77
N LEU A 131 -2.48 21.79 -17.97
CA LEU A 131 -2.46 22.84 -18.97
C LEU A 131 -3.92 23.22 -19.21
N GLY A 132 -4.31 24.39 -18.72
CA GLY A 132 -5.61 24.99 -19.02
C GLY A 132 -6.41 25.43 -17.79
N GLY A 133 -6.38 26.73 -17.53
CA GLY A 133 -7.52 27.45 -16.95
C GLY A 133 -7.28 28.14 -15.61
N GLY A 134 -6.92 29.42 -15.66
CA GLY A 134 -7.29 30.41 -14.64
C GLY A 134 -6.39 30.49 -13.41
N LEU A 135 -5.53 31.51 -13.39
CA LEU A 135 -4.97 32.08 -12.16
C LEU A 135 -6.12 32.48 -11.23
N GLY A 136 -6.37 31.71 -10.17
CA GLY A 136 -7.14 32.17 -9.03
C GLY A 136 -6.31 33.20 -8.28
N LYS A 137 -6.78 34.45 -8.27
CA LYS A 137 -6.20 35.56 -7.51
C LYS A 137 -5.98 35.16 -6.04
N PRO A 138 -4.88 35.59 -5.39
CA PRO A 138 -4.80 35.60 -3.93
C PRO A 138 -5.88 36.54 -3.39
N LEU A 139 -6.53 36.13 -2.29
CA LEU A 139 -7.42 36.97 -1.49
C LEU A 139 -6.71 38.28 -1.16
N GLU A 140 -7.38 39.40 -1.42
CA GLU A 140 -7.08 40.70 -0.82
C GLU A 140 -7.42 40.61 0.68
N ASP A 141 -6.45 40.92 1.52
CA ASP A 141 -6.67 41.22 2.94
C ASP A 141 -7.21 42.67 3.01
N ASP A 142 -8.47 42.84 3.41
CA ASP A 142 -9.09 44.14 3.71
C ASP A 142 -8.64 44.59 5.13
N ASP A 143 -7.99 45.76 5.20
CA ASP A 143 -7.83 46.59 6.41
C ASP A 143 -9.12 47.42 6.67
#